data_AF-A0A401ZP25-F1
#
_entry.id   AF-A0A401ZP25-F1
#
_cell.length_a   1.000
_cell.length_b   1.000
_cell.length_c   1.000
_cell.angle_alpha   90.00
_cell.angle_beta   90.00
_cell.angle_gamma   90.00
#
_symmetry.space_group_name_H-M   'P 1'
#
loop_
_entity.id
_entity.type
_entity.pdbx_description
1 polymer ?
#
loop_
_entity_poly.entity_id
_entity_poly.type
_entity_poly.pdbx_seq_one_letter_code
_entity_poly.pdbx_strand_id
1 'polypeptide(L)'
;MSEQERPQDVNAQPQNPEQFQAAREAAEQKIRQAIEQYASKIPGGEQFASQAKDAATNVLNTLEKEAGNRLGGIVSGAGGILEGLFGKRKKEDEPPPS
;
A
#
# COMPACT_ATOMS: atom_id res chain seq x y z
N MET A 1 33.41 -14.80 11.94
CA MET A 1 32.53 -14.75 13.12
C MET A 1 32.80 -13.42 13.77
N SER A 2 31.91 -12.45 13.87
CA SER A 2 30.45 -12.40 13.68
C SER A 2 30.04 -10.93 13.47
N GLU A 3 28.74 -10.68 13.35
CA GLU A 3 28.07 -9.37 13.39
C GLU A 3 28.03 -8.70 12.01
N GLN A 4 26.89 -8.48 11.36
CA GLN A 4 25.60 -8.07 11.91
C GLN A 4 24.53 -8.36 10.85
N GLU A 5 23.70 -9.38 11.10
CA GLU A 5 22.46 -9.60 10.37
C GLU A 5 21.56 -8.39 10.65
N ARG A 6 21.50 -7.45 9.70
CA ARG A 6 20.51 -6.38 9.74
C ARG A 6 19.15 -7.07 9.69
N PRO A 7 18.26 -6.89 10.69
CA PRO A 7 16.88 -7.29 10.50
C PRO A 7 16.38 -6.52 9.27
N GLN A 8 16.06 -7.26 8.21
CA GLN A 8 15.29 -6.72 7.11
C GLN A 8 14.02 -6.16 7.75
N ASP A 9 13.85 -4.84 7.68
CA ASP A 9 12.65 -4.18 8.14
C ASP A 9 11.52 -4.66 7.22
N VAL A 10 10.84 -5.72 7.65
CA VAL A 10 9.69 -6.35 6.98
C VAL A 10 8.48 -5.41 6.95
N ASN A 11 8.65 -4.18 7.45
CA ASN A 11 7.61 -3.20 7.67
C ASN A 11 7.89 -1.86 6.97
N ALA A 12 8.59 -1.89 5.84
CA ALA A 12 8.61 -0.78 4.89
C ALA A 12 7.25 -0.68 4.18
N GLN A 13 6.20 -0.34 4.94
CA GLN A 13 4.94 0.12 4.40
C GLN A 13 5.21 1.40 3.60
N PRO A 14 4.88 1.46 2.30
CA PRO A 14 5.08 2.67 1.51
C PRO A 14 4.24 3.79 2.11
N GLN A 15 4.89 4.70 2.82
CA GLN A 15 4.23 5.82 3.51
C GLN A 15 3.81 6.93 2.54
N ASN A 16 4.30 6.91 1.29
CA ASN A 16 4.02 7.92 0.30
C ASN A 16 3.12 7.38 -0.83
N PRO A 17 1.97 8.01 -1.13
CA PRO A 17 1.10 7.61 -2.23
C PRO A 17 1.82 7.64 -3.59
N GLU A 18 2.79 8.53 -3.79
CA GLU A 18 3.64 8.56 -5.00
C GLU A 18 4.53 7.31 -5.14
N GLN A 19 5.06 6.80 -4.04
CA GLN A 19 5.85 5.54 -4.06
C GLN A 19 4.96 4.34 -4.33
N PHE A 20 3.72 4.37 -3.84
CA PHE A 20 2.73 3.35 -4.14
C PHE A 20 2.35 3.34 -5.63
N GLN A 21 2.15 4.53 -6.22
CA GLN A 21 1.89 4.69 -7.65
C GLN A 21 3.04 4.12 -8.49
N ALA A 22 4.28 4.49 -8.17
CA ALA A 22 5.46 3.99 -8.87
C ALA A 22 5.63 2.46 -8.73
N ALA A 23 5.36 1.92 -7.54
CA ALA A 23 5.39 0.48 -7.30
C ALA A 23 4.32 -0.26 -8.11
N ARG A 24 3.12 0.33 -8.22
CA ARG A 24 2.05 -0.19 -9.08
C ARG A 24 2.49 -0.21 -10.54
N GLU A 25 3.00 0.89 -11.07
CA GLU A 25 3.43 0.96 -12.47
C GLU A 25 4.52 -0.08 -12.78
N ALA A 26 5.49 -0.25 -11.87
CA ALA A 26 6.52 -1.27 -11.99
C ALA A 26 5.95 -2.69 -11.96
N ALA A 27 4.98 -2.96 -11.07
CA ALA A 27 4.29 -4.24 -11.00
C ALA A 27 3.49 -4.53 -12.28
N GLU A 28 2.78 -3.53 -12.80
CA GLU A 28 2.01 -3.65 -14.04
C GLU A 28 2.91 -3.97 -15.24
N GLN A 29 4.05 -3.29 -15.38
CA GLN A 29 5.02 -3.58 -16.44
C GLN A 29 5.56 -5.01 -16.34
N LYS A 30 5.93 -5.47 -15.14
CA LYS A 30 6.40 -6.85 -14.94
C LYS A 30 5.34 -7.88 -15.30
N ILE A 31 4.08 -7.65 -14.92
CA ILE A 31 2.98 -8.56 -15.25
C ILE A 31 2.72 -8.58 -16.76
N ARG A 32 2.71 -7.42 -17.43
CA ARG A 32 2.58 -7.34 -18.89
C ARG A 32 3.68 -8.15 -19.60
N GLN A 33 4.93 -7.97 -19.18
CA GLN A 33 6.08 -8.73 -19.72
C GLN A 33 5.92 -10.23 -19.48
N ALA A 34 5.51 -10.65 -18.28
CA ALA A 34 5.29 -12.06 -17.98
C ALA A 34 4.16 -12.66 -18.84
N ILE A 35 3.06 -11.93 -19.03
CA ILE A 35 1.94 -12.35 -19.89
C ILE A 35 2.42 -12.50 -21.34
N GLU A 36 3.18 -11.55 -21.87
CA GLU A 36 3.72 -11.63 -23.24
C GLU A 36 4.69 -12.79 -23.42
N GLN A 37 5.61 -12.97 -22.47
CA GLN A 37 6.54 -14.10 -22.49
C GLN A 37 5.84 -15.45 -22.40
N TYR A 38 4.69 -15.54 -21.74
CA TYR A 38 3.93 -16.77 -21.63
C TYR A 38 3.03 -16.99 -22.86
N ALA A 39 2.37 -15.93 -23.32
CA ALA A 39 1.50 -15.96 -24.49
C ALA A 39 2.26 -16.33 -25.77
N SER A 40 3.49 -15.82 -25.95
CA SER A 40 4.36 -16.18 -27.07
C SER A 40 4.79 -17.65 -27.09
N LYS A 41 4.72 -18.35 -25.95
CA LYS A 41 5.04 -19.78 -25.85
C LYS A 41 3.84 -20.68 -26.14
N ILE A 42 2.64 -20.13 -26.18
CA ILE A 42 1.41 -20.87 -26.43
C ILE A 42 0.94 -20.55 -27.85
N PRO A 43 0.78 -21.54 -28.73
CA PRO A 43 0.17 -21.32 -30.04
C PRO A 43 -1.21 -20.67 -29.90
N GLY A 44 -1.38 -19.48 -30.48
CA GLY A 44 -2.60 -18.68 -30.35
C GLY A 44 -2.76 -17.99 -28.99
N GLY A 45 -1.78 -18.03 -28.08
CA GLY A 45 -1.86 -17.39 -26.76
C GLY A 45 -1.95 -15.86 -26.81
N GLU A 46 -1.43 -15.23 -27.86
CA GLU A 46 -1.47 -13.77 -28.04
C GLU A 46 -2.89 -13.20 -28.05
N GLN A 47 -3.87 -13.97 -28.54
CA GLN A 47 -5.27 -13.54 -28.56
C GLN A 47 -5.86 -13.37 -27.14
N PHE A 48 -5.30 -14.08 -26.15
CA PHE A 48 -5.70 -14.00 -24.75
C PHE A 48 -4.83 -13.05 -23.92
N ALA A 49 -3.68 -12.64 -24.46
CA ALA A 49 -2.74 -11.76 -23.77
C ALA A 49 -3.38 -10.40 -23.42
N SER A 50 -4.22 -9.85 -24.31
CA SER A 50 -4.95 -8.61 -24.03
C SER A 50 -5.89 -8.77 -22.83
N GLN A 51 -6.74 -9.81 -22.87
CA GLN A 51 -7.69 -10.07 -21.78
C GLN A 51 -6.98 -10.33 -20.44
N ALA A 52 -5.85 -11.04 -20.46
CA ALA A 52 -5.05 -11.27 -19.27
C ALA A 52 -4.44 -9.97 -18.70
N LYS A 53 -3.98 -9.06 -19.57
CA LYS A 53 -3.45 -7.74 -19.16
C LYS A 53 -4.56 -6.88 -18.54
N ASP A 54 -5.75 -6.88 -19.12
CA ASP A 54 -6.90 -6.14 -18.60
C ASP A 54 -7.35 -6.69 -17.23
N ALA A 55 -7.41 -8.02 -17.09
CA ALA A 55 -7.72 -8.67 -15.82
C ALA A 55 -6.68 -8.33 -14.74
N ALA A 56 -5.38 -8.39 -15.08
CA ALA A 56 -4.31 -8.03 -14.16
C ALA A 56 -4.39 -6.57 -13.69
N THR A 57 -4.70 -5.65 -14.61
CA THR A 57 -4.87 -4.23 -14.31
C THR A 57 -6.03 -4.01 -13.32
N ASN A 58 -7.15 -4.72 -13.50
CA ASN A 58 -8.28 -4.66 -12.57
C ASN A 58 -7.96 -5.19 -11.17
N VAL A 59 -7.17 -6.26 -11.08
CA VAL A 59 -6.70 -6.79 -9.78
C VAL A 59 -5.80 -5.77 -9.08
N LEU A 60 -4.82 -5.18 -9.78
CA LEU A 60 -3.95 -4.14 -9.23
C LEU A 60 -4.75 -2.93 -8.74
N ASN A 61 -5.74 -2.47 -9.51
CA ASN A 61 -6.65 -1.39 -9.10
C ASN A 61 -7.42 -1.71 -7.81
N THR A 62 -7.81 -2.98 -7.62
CA THR A 62 -8.53 -3.43 -6.42
C THR A 62 -7.59 -3.44 -5.21
N LEU A 63 -6.37 -3.94 -5.39
CA LEU A 63 -5.33 -3.95 -4.36
C LEU A 63 -4.93 -2.52 -3.93
N GLU A 64 -4.82 -1.59 -4.88
CA GLU A 64 -4.59 -0.18 -4.59
C GLU A 64 -5.69 0.42 -3.71
N LYS A 65 -6.96 0.18 -4.08
CA LYS A 65 -8.09 0.67 -3.29
C LYS A 65 -8.11 0.06 -1.89
N GLU A 66 -7.83 -1.23 -1.76
CA GLU A 66 -7.80 -1.89 -0.46
C GLU A 66 -6.62 -1.40 0.40
N ALA A 67 -5.45 -1.21 -0.20
CA ALA A 67 -4.28 -0.63 0.47
C ALA A 67 -4.56 0.81 0.93
N GLY A 68 -5.16 1.64 0.08
CA GLY A 68 -5.58 3.00 0.40
C GLY A 68 -6.60 3.03 1.55
N ASN A 69 -7.58 2.13 1.55
CA ASN A 69 -8.58 2.03 2.62
C ASN A 69 -7.95 1.59 3.95
N ARG A 70 -7.02 0.62 3.92
CA ARG A 70 -6.29 0.16 5.12
C ARG A 70 -5.37 1.24 5.68
N LEU A 71 -4.61 1.93 4.83
CA LEU A 71 -3.73 3.04 5.22
C LEU A 71 -4.53 4.25 5.73
N GLY A 72 -5.59 4.65 5.02
CA GLY A 72 -6.47 5.74 5.43
C GLY A 72 -7.22 5.46 6.74
N GLY A 73 -7.62 4.21 6.95
CA GLY A 73 -8.26 3.76 8.19
C GLY A 73 -7.33 3.76 9.40
N ILE A 74 -6.07 3.35 9.22
CA ILE A 74 -5.07 3.37 10.30
C ILE A 74 -4.66 4.80 10.67
N VAL A 75 -4.46 5.68 9.68
CA VAL A 75 -4.15 7.10 9.92
C VAL A 75 -5.31 7.80 10.64
N SER A 76 -6.56 7.54 10.23
CA SER A 76 -7.74 8.14 10.86
C SER A 76 -7.99 7.60 12.28
N GLY A 77 -7.74 6.29 12.51
CA GLY A 77 -7.93 5.67 13.82
C GLY A 77 -6.82 5.99 14.83
N ALA A 78 -5.56 6.02 14.40
CA ALA A 78 -4.43 6.33 15.27
C ALA A 78 -4.36 7.82 15.61
N GLY A 79 -4.68 8.71 14.65
CA GLY A 79 -4.75 10.15 14.88
C GLY A 79 -5.78 10.52 15.97
N GLY A 80 -6.98 9.94 15.91
CA GLY A 80 -8.03 10.22 16.89
C GLY A 80 -7.75 9.71 18.31
N ILE A 81 -7.07 8.56 18.45
CA ILE A 81 -6.71 8.01 19.76
C ILE A 81 -5.54 8.80 20.38
N LEU A 82 -4.55 9.19 19.58
CA LEU A 82 -3.42 9.99 20.05
C LEU A 82 -3.86 11.42 20.41
N GLU A 83 -4.74 12.03 19.61
CA GLU A 83 -5.34 13.34 19.91
C GLU A 83 -6.23 13.27 21.16
N GLY A 84 -7.02 12.19 21.33
CA GLY A 84 -7.84 11.99 22.53
C GLY A 84 -7.03 11.78 23.81
N LEU A 85 -5.85 11.17 23.71
CA LEU A 85 -4.97 10.89 24.87
C LEU A 85 -4.05 12.08 25.20
N PHE A 86 -3.60 12.85 24.20
CA PHE A 86 -2.78 14.06 24.42
C PHE A 86 -3.59 15.35 24.60
N GLY A 87 -4.81 15.44 24.05
CA GLY A 87 -5.69 16.61 24.15
C GLY A 87 -6.41 16.75 25.49
N LYS A 88 -6.55 15.66 26.26
CA LYS A 88 -7.20 15.68 27.59
C LYS A 88 -6.37 16.30 28.71
N ARG A 89 -5.10 16.68 28.49
CA ARG A 89 -4.24 17.31 29.52
C ARG A 89 -4.24 18.85 29.53
N LYS A 90 -5.18 19.52 28.86
CA LYS A 90 -5.22 21.01 28.80
C LYS A 90 -6.47 21.69 29.35
N LYS A 91 -7.34 21.01 30.10
CA LYS A 91 -8.53 21.65 30.70
C LYS A 91 -8.85 21.12 32.09
N GLU A 92 -7.99 21.38 33.06
CA GLU A 92 -8.30 21.19 34.49
C GLU A 92 -7.32 22.02 35.32
N ASP A 93 -7.33 23.35 35.13
CA ASP A 93 -6.60 24.27 36.01
C ASP A 93 -7.18 25.71 35.93
N GLU A 94 -8.50 25.84 35.89
CA GLU A 94 -9.14 27.11 36.25
C GLU A 94 -9.86 26.95 37.59
N PRO A 95 -9.43 27.66 38.66
CA PRO A 95 -10.09 27.62 39.95
C PRO A 95 -11.48 28.28 39.86
N PRO A 96 -12.47 27.81 40.64
CA PRO A 96 -13.82 28.35 40.59
C PRO A 96 -13.84 29.83 41.02
N PRO A 97 -14.63 30.69 40.35
CA PRO A 97 -14.80 32.07 40.77
C PRO A 97 -15.48 32.12 42.15
N SER A 98 -14.95 32.99 43.02
CA SER A 98 -15.47 33.28 44.36
C SER A 98 -16.79 34.04 44.34
#